data_AF-A0A0R2FK52-F1
#
_entry.id   AF-A0A0R2FK52-F1
#
_cell.length_a   1.000
_cell.length_b   1.000
_cell.length_c   1.000
_cell.angle_alpha   90.00
_cell.angle_beta   90.00
_cell.angle_gamma   90.00
#
_symmetry.space_group_name_H-M   'P 1'
#
loop_
_entity.id
_entity.type
_entity.pdbx_description
1 polymer ?
#
loop_
_entity_poly.entity_id
_entity_poly.type
_entity_poly.pdbx_seq_one_letter_code
_entity_poly.pdbx_strand_id
1 'polypeptide(L)' 'MTREELNNKVNQLKQRYEAYFNRPFPDRIIGWWDPRYANEPGVLENGVKAMQTDVEKAIRTNTPIEEMTEEEWQRIIF' A
#
# COMPACT_ATOMS: atom_id res chain seq x y z
N MET A 1 -6.69 -8.65 -14.14
CA MET A 1 -7.42 -8.92 -12.88
C MET A 1 -8.65 -8.03 -12.84
N THR A 2 -9.76 -8.48 -12.26
CA THR A 2 -10.91 -7.63 -11.98
C THR A 2 -10.59 -6.67 -10.83
N ARG A 3 -11.40 -5.62 -10.66
CA ARG A 3 -11.25 -4.69 -9.54
C ARG A 3 -11.39 -5.39 -8.19
N GLU A 4 -12.30 -6.35 -8.09
CA GLU A 4 -12.50 -7.15 -6.89
C GLU A 4 -11.26 -8.00 -6.56
N GLU A 5 -10.67 -8.65 -7.56
CA GLU A 5 -9.41 -9.39 -7.40
C GLU A 5 -8.27 -8.48 -6.92
N LEU A 6 -8.17 -7.26 -7.47
CA LEU A 6 -7.17 -6.28 -7.06
C LEU A 6 -7.36 -5.83 -5.60
N ASN A 7 -8.60 -5.56 -5.19
CA ASN A 7 -8.93 -5.21 -3.81
C ASN A 7 -8.63 -6.35 -2.83
N ASN A 8 -8.98 -7.59 -3.22
CA ASN A 8 -8.66 -8.77 -2.42
C ASN A 8 -7.15 -8.94 -2.25
N LYS A 9 -6.38 -8.69 -3.31
CA LYS A 9 -4.92 -8.73 -3.26
C LYS A 9 -4.34 -7.65 -2.34
N VAL A 10 -4.87 -6.43 -2.36
CA VAL A 10 -4.48 -5.37 -1.39
C VAL A 10 -4.70 -5.85 0.04
N ASN A 11 -5.87 -6.41 0.34
CA ASN A 11 -6.18 -6.90 1.69
C ASN A 11 -5.24 -8.03 2.13
N GLN A 12 -4.93 -8.98 1.24
CA GLN A 12 -3.97 -10.04 1.52
C GLN A 12 -2.56 -9.51 1.80
N LEU A 13 -2.11 -8.49 1.04
CA LEU A 13 -0.82 -7.85 1.27
C LEU A 13 -0.76 -7.15 2.64
N LYS A 14 -1.83 -6.45 3.03
CA LYS A 14 -1.94 -5.83 4.36
C LYS A 14 -1.86 -6.87 5.46
N GLN A 15 -2.70 -7.91 5.39
CA GLN A 15 -2.71 -8.98 6.39
C GLN A 15 -1.36 -9.68 6.52
N ARG A 16 -0.69 -9.96 5.39
CA ARG A 16 0.64 -10.58 5.40
C ARG A 16 1.68 -9.69 6.10
N TYR A 17 1.65 -8.40 5.81
CA TYR A 17 2.54 -7.42 6.45
C TYR A 17 2.28 -7.35 7.95
N GLU A 18 1.01 -7.22 8.36
CA GLU A 18 0.60 -7.12 9.75
C GLU A 18 0.96 -8.36 10.56
N ALA A 19 0.75 -9.55 9.99
CA ALA A 19 1.14 -10.81 10.60
C ALA A 19 2.66 -10.95 10.77
N TYR A 20 3.46 -10.44 9.82
CA TYR A 20 4.92 -10.52 9.88
C TYR A 20 5.51 -9.55 10.93
N PHE A 21 5.06 -8.29 10.92
CA PHE A 21 5.60 -7.25 11.79
C PHE A 21 4.87 -7.12 13.13
N ASN A 22 3.76 -7.84 13.33
CA ASN A 22 2.88 -7.76 14.49
C ASN A 22 2.46 -6.31 14.82
N ARG A 23 2.13 -5.54 13.78
CA ARG A 23 1.71 -4.13 13.87
C ARG A 23 0.76 -3.78 12.72
N PRO A 24 -0.08 -2.74 12.86
CA PRO A 24 -0.99 -2.31 11.79
C PRO A 24 -0.25 -1.94 10.51
N PHE A 25 -0.91 -2.14 9.37
CA PHE A 25 -0.44 -1.61 8.10
C PHE A 25 -0.48 -0.07 8.15
N PRO A 26 0.55 0.64 7.65
CA PRO A 26 0.58 2.09 7.72
C PRO A 26 -0.54 2.72 6.86
N ASP A 27 -1.24 3.69 7.42
CA ASP A 27 -2.36 4.38 6.75
C ASP A 27 -1.90 5.68 6.08
N ARG A 28 -0.88 6.35 6.63
CA ARG A 28 -0.30 7.58 6.08
C ARG A 28 0.97 7.30 5.28
N ILE A 29 0.78 6.92 4.03
CA ILE A 29 1.86 6.62 3.08
C ILE A 29 1.62 7.32 1.75
N ILE A 30 2.66 7.93 1.19
CA ILE A 30 2.59 8.47 -0.18
C ILE A 30 2.47 7.30 -1.14
N GLY A 31 1.38 7.32 -1.90
CA GLY A 31 0.74 6.12 -2.40
C GLY A 31 1.47 5.33 -3.49
N TRP A 32 0.95 4.12 -3.70
CA TRP A 32 1.26 3.25 -4.84
C TRP A 32 0.36 3.51 -6.06
N TRP A 33 -0.78 4.17 -5.88
CA TRP A 33 -1.66 4.64 -6.95
C TRP A 33 -2.45 5.88 -6.49
N ASP A 34 -2.91 6.67 -7.45
CA ASP A 34 -3.82 7.79 -7.19
C ASP A 34 -5.28 7.31 -7.29
N PRO A 35 -6.10 7.44 -6.23
CA PRO A 35 -7.49 7.02 -6.24
C PRO A 35 -8.35 7.76 -7.27
N ARG A 36 -7.98 8.98 -7.68
CA ARG A 36 -8.69 9.76 -8.72
C ARG A 36 -8.62 9.09 -10.09
N TYR A 37 -7.52 8.40 -10.35
CA TYR A 37 -7.26 7.70 -11.61
C TYR A 37 -7.43 6.18 -11.47
N ALA A 38 -7.93 5.67 -10.34
CA ALA A 38 -8.05 4.22 -10.10
C ALA A 38 -9.03 3.49 -11.06
N ASN A 39 -9.87 4.23 -11.79
CA ASN A 39 -10.74 3.69 -12.84
C ASN A 39 -10.05 3.63 -14.21
N GLU A 40 -8.90 4.27 -14.37
CA GLU A 40 -8.14 4.20 -15.61
C GLU A 40 -7.52 2.80 -15.77
N PRO A 41 -7.52 2.25 -17.00
CA PRO A 41 -6.97 0.93 -17.26
C PRO A 41 -5.53 0.81 -16.74
N GLY A 42 -5.28 -0.17 -15.89
CA GLY A 42 -3.94 -0.50 -15.40
C GLY A 42 -3.42 0.35 -14.25
N VAL A 43 -4.03 1.48 -13.88
CA VAL A 43 -3.56 2.32 -12.75
C VAL A 43 -3.61 1.55 -11.44
N LEU A 44 -4.78 0.99 -11.10
CA LEU A 44 -4.94 0.20 -9.89
C LEU A 44 -4.06 -1.07 -9.94
N GLU A 45 -3.98 -1.75 -11.07
CA GLU A 45 -3.16 -2.95 -11.20
C GLU A 45 -1.66 -2.66 -11.00
N ASN A 46 -1.15 -1.59 -11.60
CA ASN A 46 0.24 -1.17 -11.43
C ASN A 46 0.52 -0.75 -9.98
N GLY A 47 -0.43 -0.06 -9.35
CA GLY A 47 -0.32 0.28 -7.94
C GLY A 47 -0.29 -0.95 -7.02
N VAL A 48 -1.13 -1.94 -7.26
CA VAL A 48 -1.10 -3.20 -6.49
C VAL A 48 0.22 -3.95 -6.70
N LYS A 49 0.81 -3.90 -7.89
CA LYS A 49 2.16 -4.49 -8.15
C LYS A 49 3.26 -3.74 -7.40
N ALA A 50 3.21 -2.41 -7.36
CA ALA A 50 4.15 -1.60 -6.59
C ALA A 50 4.03 -1.90 -5.09
N MET A 51 2.79 -1.92 -4.57
CA MET A 51 2.51 -2.32 -3.18
C MET A 51 3.07 -3.69 -2.85
N GLN A 52 2.84 -4.69 -3.72
CA GLN A 52 3.39 -6.02 -3.51
C GLN A 52 4.91 -6.00 -3.39
N THR A 53 5.59 -5.26 -4.27
CA THR A 53 7.05 -5.15 -4.29
C THR A 53 7.58 -4.55 -2.98
N ASP A 54 6.94 -3.48 -2.49
CA ASP A 54 7.37 -2.82 -1.25
C ASP A 54 7.07 -3.65 -0.01
N VAL A 55 5.92 -4.31 0.06
CA VAL A 55 5.59 -5.26 1.15
C VAL A 55 6.58 -6.42 1.18
N GLU A 56 6.89 -7.01 0.03
CA GLU A 56 7.85 -8.12 -0.06
C GLU A 56 9.26 -7.65 0.31
N LYS A 57 9.67 -6.45 -0.12
CA LYS A 57 10.94 -5.85 0.26
C LYS A 57 11.01 -5.63 1.76
N ALA A 58 10.00 -5.03 2.35
CA ALA A 58 9.91 -4.76 3.79
C ALA A 58 10.07 -6.05 4.61
N ILE A 59 9.29 -7.08 4.27
CA ILE A 59 9.36 -8.39 4.91
C ILE A 59 10.77 -9.01 4.74
N ARG A 60 11.31 -8.99 3.52
CA ARG A 60 12.62 -9.58 3.21
C ARG A 60 13.76 -8.90 3.97
N THR A 61 13.71 -7.58 4.15
CA THR A 61 14.76 -6.82 4.85
C THR A 61 14.47 -6.64 6.33
N ASN A 62 13.35 -7.19 6.83
CA ASN A 62 12.83 -6.91 8.17
C ASN A 62 12.79 -5.40 8.49
N THR A 63 12.50 -4.59 7.47
CA THR A 63 12.44 -3.13 7.57
C THR A 63 11.01 -2.71 7.30
N PRO A 64 10.27 -2.28 8.32
CA PRO A 64 8.89 -1.91 8.12
C PRO A 64 8.73 -0.70 7.19
N ILE A 65 7.62 -0.61 6.48
CA ILE A 65 7.25 0.57 5.67
C ILE A 65 7.07 1.74 6.63
N GLU A 66 7.73 2.85 6.34
CA GLU A 66 7.66 4.06 7.14
C GLU A 66 6.30 4.72 6.98
N GLU A 67 5.68 5.04 8.10
CA GLU A 67 4.43 5.80 8.13
C GLU A 67 4.78 7.27 8.35
N MET A 68 4.21 8.13 7.52
CA MET A 68 4.35 9.57 7.70
C MET A 68 3.69 10.00 9.00
N THR A 69 4.28 11.01 9.64
CA THR A 69 3.64 11.68 10.75
C THR A 69 2.36 12.37 10.31
N GLU A 70 1.45 12.62 11.25
CA GLU A 70 0.22 13.38 10.98
C GLU A 70 0.53 14.76 10.40
N GLU A 71 1.57 15.42 10.89
CA GLU A 71 1.99 16.74 10.41
C GLU A 71 2.46 16.72 8.95
N GLU A 72 3.28 15.73 8.57
CA GLU A 72 3.74 15.58 7.19
C GLU A 72 2.60 15.20 6.26
N TRP A 73 1.68 14.35 6.72
CA TRP A 73 0.51 13.95 5.97
C TRP A 73 -0.40 15.14 5.68
N GLN A 74 -0.72 15.96 6.68
CA GLN A 74 -1.56 17.15 6.52
C GLN A 74 -1.00 18.15 5.50
N ARG A 75 0.33 18.30 5.39
CA ARG A 75 0.98 19.17 4.40
C ARG A 75 0.84 18.72 2.94
N ILE A 76 0.48 17.45 2.71
CA ILE A 76 0.42 16.85 1.36
C ILE A 76 -1.01 16.81 0.84
N ILE A 77 -1.96 16.46 1.71
CA ILE A 77 -3.38 16.35 1.33
C ILE A 77 -4.12 17.69 1.39
N PHE A 78 -3.55 18.75 1.98
CA PHE A 78 -4.18 20.07 2.12
C PHE A 78 -3.19 21.24 2.06
#